data_AF-A0A844I360-F1
#
_entry.id   AF-A0A844I360-F1
#
_cell.length_a   1.000
_cell.length_b   1.000
_cell.length_c   1.000
_cell.angle_alpha   90.00
_cell.angle_beta   90.00
_cell.angle_gamma   90.00
#
_symmetry.space_group_name_H-M   'P 1'
#
loop_
_entity.id
_entity.type
_entity.pdbx_description
1 polymer ?
#
loop_
_entity_poly.entity_id
_entity_poly.type
_entity_poly.pdbx_seq_one_letter_code
_entity_poly.pdbx_strand_id
1 'polypeptide(L)'
;MDTNQDAYRQVASAFDIVDERTDVGALYSAGSLSSVPGVVIEFPSAGTTSSVISVGKEARVYTALVEKHRWLRNFFDNLSNIDSVAKLAPIYSKINDLLINEDFSEVDNILYCVDAKKCSDLLMLGLARITFSYRDQLFFWDEYRASVAKEGELRNLDKRSLIGLV
;
A
#
# COMPACT_ATOMS: atom_id res chain seq x y z
N MET A 1 -13.10 -19.84 -4.92
CA MET A 1 -13.84 -18.77 -4.22
C MET A 1 -12.78 -17.95 -3.50
N ASP A 2 -12.50 -16.74 -3.98
CA ASP A 2 -11.42 -15.89 -3.50
C ASP A 2 -11.77 -15.31 -2.13
N THR A 3 -11.27 -15.94 -1.07
CA THR A 3 -11.46 -15.55 0.34
C THR A 3 -11.07 -14.09 0.59
N ASN A 4 -10.10 -13.57 -0.18
CA ASN A 4 -9.68 -12.18 -0.11
C ASN A 4 -10.69 -11.23 -0.75
N GLN A 5 -11.39 -11.63 -1.82
CA GLN A 5 -12.41 -10.77 -2.43
C GLN A 5 -13.61 -10.58 -1.51
N ASP A 6 -13.97 -11.61 -0.75
CA ASP A 6 -14.99 -11.53 0.29
C ASP A 6 -14.52 -10.71 1.49
N ALA A 7 -13.24 -10.81 1.90
CA ALA A 7 -12.66 -9.95 2.93
C ALA A 7 -12.76 -8.45 2.56
N TYR A 8 -12.40 -8.08 1.33
CA TYR A 8 -12.46 -6.69 0.89
C TYR A 8 -13.90 -6.18 0.71
N ARG A 9 -14.83 -7.04 0.25
CA ARG A 9 -16.26 -6.71 0.22
C ARG A 9 -16.87 -6.59 1.60
N GLN A 10 -16.42 -7.39 2.57
CA GLN A 10 -16.86 -7.31 3.96
C GLN A 10 -16.29 -6.07 4.65
N VAL A 11 -15.09 -5.62 4.28
CA VAL A 11 -14.53 -4.33 4.70
C VAL A 11 -15.33 -3.18 4.09
N ALA A 12 -15.61 -3.23 2.78
CA ALA A 12 -16.47 -2.27 2.09
C ALA A 12 -17.90 -2.23 2.67
N SER A 13 -18.51 -3.38 2.96
CA SER A 13 -19.82 -3.44 3.60
C SER A 13 -19.78 -3.04 5.06
N ALA A 14 -18.71 -3.35 5.80
CA ALA A 14 -18.53 -2.87 7.16
C ALA A 14 -18.37 -1.34 7.21
N PHE A 15 -17.89 -0.70 6.14
CA PHE A 15 -17.89 0.77 6.01
C PHE A 15 -19.30 1.35 5.81
N ASP A 16 -20.18 0.66 5.07
CA ASP A 16 -21.61 1.05 4.91
C ASP A 16 -22.46 0.66 6.13
N ILE A 17 -22.02 -0.31 6.94
CA ILE A 17 -22.73 -0.87 8.11
C ILE A 17 -22.05 -0.47 9.43
N VAL A 18 -21.37 0.69 9.50
CA VAL A 18 -21.02 1.30 10.81
C VAL A 18 -22.27 1.90 11.50
N ASP A 19 -23.40 1.24 11.32
CA ASP A 19 -24.58 1.30 12.17
C ASP A 19 -24.99 -0.16 12.42
N GLU A 20 -24.55 -0.68 13.58
CA GLU A 20 -25.03 -1.89 14.25
C GLU A 20 -24.80 -3.28 13.59
N ARG A 21 -23.89 -4.07 14.21
CA ARG A 21 -23.90 -5.57 14.35
C ARG A 21 -23.01 -6.47 13.48
N THR A 22 -21.89 -6.00 12.92
CA THR A 22 -20.90 -6.96 12.38
C THR A 22 -19.91 -7.39 13.47
N ASP A 23 -19.77 -8.71 13.70
CA ASP A 23 -18.76 -9.26 14.64
C ASP A 23 -17.37 -9.22 14.00
N VAL A 24 -16.74 -8.07 14.15
CA VAL A 24 -15.41 -7.74 13.65
C VAL A 24 -14.32 -8.65 14.21
N GLY A 25 -14.52 -9.19 15.42
CA GLY A 25 -13.52 -10.05 16.09
C GLY A 25 -13.25 -11.33 15.31
N ALA A 26 -14.28 -11.88 14.65
CA ALA A 26 -14.16 -13.05 13.79
C ALA A 26 -13.38 -12.77 12.51
N LEU A 27 -13.54 -11.58 11.92
CA LEU A 27 -12.89 -11.18 10.66
C LEU A 27 -11.38 -10.94 10.82
N TYR A 28 -10.97 -10.41 11.98
CA TYR A 28 -9.55 -10.26 12.30
C TYR A 28 -8.89 -11.59 12.62
N SER A 29 -9.56 -12.43 13.41
CA SER A 29 -9.07 -13.76 13.80
C SER A 29 -8.93 -14.71 12.59
N ALA A 30 -9.71 -14.48 11.54
CA ALA A 30 -9.60 -15.20 10.26
C ALA A 30 -8.45 -14.70 9.35
N GLY A 31 -7.71 -13.65 9.74
CA GLY A 31 -6.57 -13.12 8.98
C GLY A 31 -6.95 -12.22 7.79
N SER A 32 -8.23 -11.97 7.57
CA SER A 32 -8.76 -11.17 6.45
C SER A 32 -8.45 -9.67 6.55
N LEU A 33 -8.24 -9.15 7.77
CA LEU A 33 -7.99 -7.73 8.04
C LEU A 33 -6.52 -7.41 8.35
N SER A 34 -5.69 -8.41 8.64
CA SER A 34 -4.28 -8.21 9.05
C SER A 34 -3.37 -7.76 7.90
N SER A 35 -3.81 -7.97 6.66
CA SER A 35 -3.09 -7.58 5.44
C SER A 35 -3.35 -6.13 5.03
N VAL A 36 -4.35 -5.44 5.60
CA VAL A 36 -4.71 -4.06 5.23
C VAL A 36 -3.90 -3.05 6.06
N PRO A 37 -3.03 -2.23 5.43
CA PRO A 37 -2.24 -1.22 6.15
C PRO A 37 -3.15 -0.18 6.84
N GLY A 38 -2.90 0.12 8.11
CA GLY A 38 -3.59 1.18 8.85
C GLY A 38 -4.91 0.76 9.53
N VAL A 39 -5.29 -0.52 9.51
CA VAL A 39 -6.43 -1.03 10.30
C VAL A 39 -5.96 -1.34 11.73
N VAL A 40 -6.51 -0.62 12.71
CA VAL A 40 -6.30 -0.89 14.14
C VAL A 40 -7.61 -1.38 14.74
N ILE A 41 -7.58 -2.52 15.42
CA ILE A 41 -8.72 -3.06 16.15
C ILE A 41 -8.43 -2.90 17.63
N GLU A 42 -9.19 -2.01 18.28
CA GLU A 42 -9.16 -1.86 19.73
C GLU A 42 -10.21 -2.77 20.34
N PHE A 43 -9.75 -3.76 21.10
CA PHE A 43 -10.61 -4.58 21.94
C PHE A 43 -10.81 -3.86 23.27
N PRO A 44 -12.04 -3.53 23.66
CA PRO A 44 -12.27 -2.93 24.96
C PRO A 44 -11.90 -3.91 26.08
N SER A 45 -11.30 -3.39 27.15
CA SER A 45 -10.99 -4.17 28.34
C SER A 45 -12.27 -4.66 29.03
N ALA A 46 -12.23 -5.91 29.51
CA ALA A 46 -13.22 -6.67 30.27
C ALA A 46 -14.59 -5.98 30.51
N GLY A 47 -15.58 -6.32 29.68
CA GLY A 47 -17.00 -6.06 29.95
C GLY A 47 -17.81 -5.44 28.81
N THR A 48 -17.18 -5.06 27.70
CA THR A 48 -17.85 -4.48 26.54
C THR A 48 -17.69 -5.39 25.33
N THR A 49 -18.78 -5.71 24.62
CA THR A 49 -18.80 -6.61 23.45
C THR A 49 -18.57 -5.88 22.11
N SER A 50 -18.31 -4.58 22.14
CA SER A 50 -18.09 -3.78 20.92
C SER A 50 -16.61 -3.46 20.72
N SER A 51 -16.00 -4.12 19.73
CA SER A 51 -14.68 -3.74 19.21
C SER A 51 -14.83 -2.52 18.30
N VAL A 52 -13.97 -1.52 18.47
CA VAL A 52 -13.93 -0.35 17.58
C VAL A 52 -12.82 -0.58 16.55
N ILE A 53 -13.17 -0.60 15.26
CA ILE A 53 -12.17 -0.55 14.19
C ILE A 53 -11.85 0.91 13.92
N SER A 54 -10.66 1.33 14.31
CA SER A 54 -10.09 2.57 13.82
C SER A 54 -9.38 2.27 12.50
N VAL A 55 -10.08 2.56 11.40
CA VAL A 55 -9.48 2.47 10.06
C VAL A 55 -8.72 3.77 9.80
N GLY A 56 -7.40 3.70 9.84
CA GLY A 56 -6.51 4.80 9.52
C GLY A 56 -6.74 5.31 8.09
N LYS A 57 -6.39 6.57 7.85
CA LYS A 57 -6.54 7.23 6.53
C LYS A 57 -5.88 6.41 5.41
N GLU A 58 -4.79 5.73 5.71
CA GLU A 58 -4.05 4.81 4.83
C GLU A 58 -4.90 3.68 4.25
N ALA A 59 -5.71 3.01 5.07
CA ALA A 59 -6.57 1.91 4.63
C ALA A 59 -7.69 2.40 3.69
N ARG A 60 -8.18 3.63 3.88
CA ARG A 60 -9.19 4.23 3.00
C ARG A 60 -8.61 4.56 1.62
N VAL A 61 -7.42 5.17 1.60
CA VAL A 61 -6.69 5.47 0.36
C VAL A 61 -6.38 4.18 -0.39
N TYR A 62 -5.85 3.17 0.31
CA TYR A 62 -5.56 1.86 -0.24
C TYR A 62 -6.79 1.20 -0.87
N THR A 63 -7.93 1.18 -0.16
CA THR A 63 -9.15 0.51 -0.64
C THR A 63 -9.68 1.17 -1.91
N ALA A 64 -9.80 2.50 -1.92
CA ALA A 64 -10.25 3.25 -3.09
C ALA A 64 -9.33 3.03 -4.30
N LEU A 65 -8.02 3.01 -4.06
CA LEU A 65 -7.00 2.82 -5.08
C LEU A 65 -7.07 1.41 -5.70
N VAL A 66 -7.26 0.37 -4.88
CA VAL A 66 -7.41 -1.02 -5.33
C VAL A 66 -8.74 -1.26 -6.05
N GLU A 67 -9.82 -0.60 -5.64
CA GLU A 67 -11.11 -0.67 -6.35
C GLU A 67 -11.02 -0.05 -7.74
N LYS A 68 -10.37 1.11 -7.87
CA LYS A 68 -10.16 1.79 -9.15
C LYS A 68 -9.22 1.00 -10.06
N HIS A 69 -8.13 0.47 -9.51
CA HIS A 69 -7.10 -0.22 -10.27
C HIS A 69 -6.90 -1.65 -9.75
N ARG A 70 -7.63 -2.61 -10.31
CA ARG A 70 -7.57 -4.02 -9.90
C ARG A 70 -6.17 -4.63 -9.87
N TRP A 71 -5.26 -4.14 -10.70
CA TRP A 71 -3.88 -4.63 -10.73
C TRP A 71 -3.07 -4.26 -9.49
N LEU A 72 -3.45 -3.20 -8.78
CA LEU A 72 -2.76 -2.75 -7.57
C LEU A 72 -2.92 -3.73 -6.42
N ARG A 73 -4.02 -4.50 -6.37
CA ARG A 73 -4.17 -5.60 -5.41
C ARG A 73 -3.02 -6.58 -5.51
N ASN A 74 -2.82 -7.13 -6.70
CA ASN A 74 -1.74 -8.09 -6.95
C ASN A 74 -0.36 -7.47 -6.72
N PHE A 75 -0.21 -6.17 -7.00
CA PHE A 75 1.02 -5.45 -6.75
C PHE A 75 1.34 -5.37 -5.24
N PHE A 76 0.40 -4.89 -4.43
CA PHE A 76 0.60 -4.72 -3.00
C PHE A 76 0.73 -6.05 -2.25
N ASP A 77 -0.01 -7.09 -2.67
CA ASP A 77 0.09 -8.43 -2.11
C ASP A 77 1.45 -9.10 -2.40
N ASN A 78 2.20 -8.62 -3.40
CA ASN A 78 3.45 -9.25 -3.88
C ASN A 78 4.69 -8.35 -3.81
N LEU A 79 4.67 -7.24 -3.06
CA LEU A 79 5.80 -6.27 -2.99
C LEU A 79 7.17 -6.92 -2.75
N SER A 80 7.23 -7.94 -1.90
CA SER A 80 8.47 -8.65 -1.55
C SER A 80 8.93 -9.62 -2.64
N ASN A 81 8.01 -10.10 -3.48
CA ASN A 81 8.25 -11.14 -4.49
C ASN A 81 8.53 -10.56 -5.89
N ILE A 82 8.49 -9.24 -6.04
CA ILE A 82 8.78 -8.53 -7.29
C ILE A 82 10.27 -8.19 -7.32
N ASP A 83 11.09 -9.21 -7.57
CA ASP A 83 12.56 -9.17 -7.47
C ASP A 83 13.27 -9.20 -8.84
N SER A 84 12.51 -9.27 -9.93
CA SER A 84 13.06 -9.39 -11.28
C SER A 84 12.53 -8.32 -12.22
N VAL A 85 13.36 -7.95 -13.19
CA VAL A 85 13.02 -6.95 -14.22
C VAL A 85 11.77 -7.36 -15.00
N ALA A 86 11.60 -8.66 -15.29
CA ALA A 86 10.43 -9.18 -15.98
C ALA A 86 9.12 -8.96 -15.21
N LYS A 87 9.16 -9.06 -13.87
CA LYS A 87 7.99 -8.78 -13.01
C LYS A 87 7.74 -7.27 -12.86
N LEU A 88 8.80 -6.46 -12.89
CA LEU A 88 8.71 -5.00 -12.75
C LEU A 88 8.22 -4.29 -14.00
N ALA A 89 8.63 -4.73 -15.19
CA ALA A 89 8.28 -4.09 -16.45
C ALA A 89 6.77 -3.80 -16.60
N PRO A 90 5.84 -4.74 -16.36
CA PRO A 90 4.41 -4.46 -16.48
C PRO A 90 3.89 -3.50 -15.40
N ILE A 91 4.53 -3.43 -14.22
CA ILE A 91 4.15 -2.50 -13.16
C ILE A 91 4.62 -1.09 -13.54
N TYR A 92 5.88 -0.95 -13.95
CA TYR A 92 6.45 0.33 -14.36
C TYR A 92 5.75 0.90 -15.59
N SER A 93 5.33 0.06 -16.55
CA SER A 93 4.50 0.52 -17.67
C SER A 93 3.22 1.20 -17.15
N LYS A 94 2.50 0.58 -16.22
CA LYS A 94 1.23 1.13 -15.71
C LYS A 94 1.42 2.41 -14.89
N ILE A 95 2.47 2.47 -14.09
CA ILE A 95 2.79 3.69 -13.33
C ILE A 95 3.22 4.80 -14.30
N ASN A 96 4.01 4.46 -15.31
CA ASN A 96 4.41 5.41 -16.34
C ASN A 96 3.22 5.91 -17.16
N ASP A 97 2.22 5.05 -17.44
CA ASP A 97 0.97 5.47 -18.07
C ASP A 97 0.23 6.51 -17.20
N LEU A 98 0.15 6.31 -15.88
CA LEU A 98 -0.44 7.29 -14.96
C LEU A 98 0.35 8.61 -14.95
N LEU A 99 1.69 8.54 -14.96
CA LEU A 99 2.55 9.73 -15.01
C LEU A 99 2.39 10.50 -16.33
N ILE A 100 2.33 9.81 -17.47
CA ILE A 100 2.14 10.41 -18.79
C ILE A 100 0.75 11.05 -18.91
N ASN A 101 -0.27 10.45 -18.31
CA ASN A 101 -1.62 11.00 -18.28
C ASN A 101 -1.82 12.09 -17.22
N GLU A 102 -0.76 12.50 -16.52
CA GLU A 102 -0.80 13.48 -15.44
C GLU A 102 -1.73 13.11 -14.28
N ASP A 103 -2.00 11.80 -14.09
CA ASP A 103 -2.76 11.24 -12.97
C ASP A 103 -1.91 11.22 -11.68
N PHE A 104 -1.29 12.35 -11.33
CA PHE A 104 -0.33 12.46 -10.23
C PHE A 104 -0.94 12.06 -8.89
N SER A 105 -2.22 12.37 -8.65
CA SER A 105 -2.91 11.97 -7.42
C SER A 105 -2.94 10.45 -7.22
N GLU A 106 -3.05 9.67 -8.29
CA GLU A 106 -3.05 8.20 -8.19
C GLU A 106 -1.64 7.69 -7.91
N VAL A 107 -0.64 8.25 -8.59
CA VAL A 107 0.77 7.90 -8.34
C VAL A 107 1.16 8.24 -6.91
N ASP A 108 0.71 9.38 -6.41
CA ASP A 108 0.97 9.85 -5.05
C ASP A 108 0.31 8.94 -4.00
N ASN A 109 -0.93 8.53 -4.24
CA ASN A 109 -1.60 7.51 -3.41
C ASN A 109 -0.87 6.17 -3.45
N ILE A 110 -0.32 5.76 -4.60
CA ILE A 110 0.52 4.55 -4.70
C ILE A 110 1.76 4.73 -3.82
N LEU A 111 2.51 5.83 -3.97
CA LEU A 111 3.72 6.09 -3.18
C LEU A 111 3.44 6.11 -1.67
N TYR A 112 2.32 6.70 -1.28
CA TYR A 112 1.86 6.73 0.10
C TYR A 112 1.58 5.33 0.67
N CYS A 113 1.01 4.43 -0.14
CA CYS A 113 0.70 3.07 0.29
C CYS A 113 1.89 2.08 0.18
N VAL A 114 2.97 2.45 -0.52
CA VAL A 114 4.14 1.56 -0.69
C VAL A 114 5.02 1.61 0.56
N ASP A 115 5.04 0.50 1.31
CA ASP A 115 5.98 0.29 2.41
C ASP A 115 7.35 -0.18 1.87
N ALA A 116 8.35 0.69 1.93
CA ALA A 116 9.72 0.39 1.51
C ALA A 116 10.29 -0.87 2.19
N LYS A 117 9.92 -1.13 3.45
CA LYS A 117 10.36 -2.34 4.19
C LYS A 117 9.87 -3.64 3.58
N LYS A 118 8.73 -3.61 2.89
CA LYS A 118 8.12 -4.79 2.24
C LYS A 118 8.53 -4.92 0.78
N CYS A 119 9.12 -3.89 0.19
CA CYS A 119 9.57 -3.91 -1.19
C CYS A 119 10.87 -4.69 -1.35
N SER A 120 11.04 -5.34 -2.51
CA SER A 120 12.37 -5.76 -2.96
C SER A 120 13.24 -4.53 -3.25
N ASP A 121 14.55 -4.70 -3.20
CA ASP A 121 15.50 -3.61 -3.48
C ASP A 121 15.30 -3.04 -4.90
N LEU A 122 15.01 -3.92 -5.86
CA LEU A 122 14.81 -3.55 -7.26
C LEU A 122 13.51 -2.76 -7.47
N LEU A 123 12.44 -3.14 -6.77
CA LEU A 123 11.16 -2.42 -6.81
C LEU A 123 11.29 -1.05 -6.17
N MET A 124 11.88 -1.00 -4.98
CA MET A 124 12.07 0.22 -4.21
C MET A 124 12.88 1.26 -5.01
N LEU A 125 14.04 0.86 -5.54
CA LEU A 125 14.89 1.76 -6.32
C LEU A 125 14.29 2.13 -7.67
N GLY A 126 13.61 1.20 -8.33
CA GLY A 126 13.06 1.49 -9.64
C GLY A 126 11.81 2.36 -9.60
N LEU A 127 10.92 2.21 -8.60
CA LEU A 127 9.82 3.14 -8.33
C LEU A 127 10.35 4.56 -8.13
N ALA A 128 11.32 4.69 -7.23
CA ALA A 128 11.96 5.96 -6.92
C ALA A 128 12.60 6.63 -8.15
N ARG A 129 13.16 5.85 -9.09
CA ARG A 129 13.71 6.37 -10.35
C ARG A 129 12.65 6.82 -11.34
N ILE A 130 11.57 6.06 -11.53
CA ILE A 130 10.55 6.42 -12.52
C ILE A 130 9.73 7.64 -12.09
N THR A 131 9.55 7.84 -10.78
CA THR A 131 8.81 8.99 -10.24
C THR A 131 9.68 10.24 -10.08
N PHE A 132 11.01 10.11 -10.11
CA PHE A 132 11.93 11.23 -9.88
C PHE A 132 11.73 12.43 -10.81
N SER A 133 11.43 12.18 -12.08
CA SER A 133 11.20 13.26 -13.07
C SER A 133 9.96 14.10 -12.74
N TYR A 134 9.04 13.55 -11.95
CA TYR A 134 7.77 14.18 -11.58
C TYR A 134 7.71 14.56 -10.09
N ARG A 135 8.88 14.59 -9.43
CA ARG A 135 9.01 14.80 -8.00
C ARG A 135 8.28 16.03 -7.46
N ASP A 136 8.27 17.11 -8.22
CA ASP A 136 7.71 18.39 -7.80
C ASP A 136 6.17 18.38 -7.88
N GLN A 137 5.57 17.38 -8.54
CA GLN A 137 4.11 17.19 -8.63
C GLN A 137 3.57 16.14 -7.65
N LEU A 138 4.46 15.37 -7.01
CA LEU A 138 4.11 14.26 -6.12
C LEU A 138 4.31 14.68 -4.67
N PHE A 139 3.21 14.89 -3.94
CA PHE A 139 3.23 15.44 -2.59
C PHE A 139 3.95 14.53 -1.58
N PHE A 140 3.77 13.21 -1.69
CA PHE A 140 4.38 12.22 -0.81
C PHE A 140 5.76 11.75 -1.28
N TRP A 141 6.31 12.34 -2.35
CA TRP A 141 7.56 11.82 -2.89
C TRP A 141 8.75 12.02 -1.95
N ASP A 142 8.89 13.17 -1.29
CA ASP A 142 9.98 13.36 -0.32
C ASP A 142 9.90 12.36 0.85
N GLU A 143 8.69 12.02 1.31
CA GLU A 143 8.46 11.01 2.34
C GLU A 143 8.83 9.61 1.85
N TYR A 144 8.37 9.23 0.65
CA TYR A 144 8.72 7.95 0.05
C TYR A 144 10.24 7.84 -0.17
N ARG A 145 10.89 8.89 -0.71
CA ARG A 145 12.34 8.97 -0.88
C ARG A 145 13.08 8.77 0.45
N ALA A 146 12.66 9.45 1.51
CA ALA A 146 13.27 9.31 2.83
C ALA A 146 13.13 7.87 3.37
N SER A 147 11.96 7.25 3.15
CA SER A 147 11.71 5.84 3.48
C SER A 147 12.65 4.90 2.71
N VAL A 148 12.80 5.10 1.40
CA VAL A 148 13.71 4.34 0.54
C VAL A 148 15.17 4.51 0.96
N ALA A 149 15.62 5.72 1.26
CA ALA A 149 16.98 5.99 1.68
C ALA A 149 17.30 5.28 3.00
N LYS A 150 16.40 5.42 3.99
CA LYS A 150 16.54 4.76 5.29
C LYS A 150 16.58 3.24 5.17
N GLU A 151 15.67 2.66 4.39
CA GLU A 151 15.62 1.21 4.20
C GLU A 151 16.83 0.69 3.40
N GLY A 152 17.28 1.44 2.39
CA GLY A 152 18.48 1.12 1.63
C GLY A 152 19.75 1.11 2.48
N GLU A 153 19.88 2.05 3.41
CA GLU A 153 20.97 2.05 4.39
C GLU A 153 20.92 0.83 5.32
N LEU A 154 19.74 0.48 5.83
CA LEU A 154 19.55 -0.70 6.68
C LEU A 154 19.93 -2.00 5.97
N ARG A 155 19.69 -2.08 4.65
CA ARG A 155 20.02 -3.24 3.81
C ARG A 155 21.44 -3.23 3.25
N ASN A 156 22.27 -2.23 3.60
CA ASN A 156 23.61 -2.04 3.06
C ASN A 156 23.64 -1.94 1.52
N LEU A 157 22.64 -1.29 0.93
CA LEU A 157 22.67 -1.00 -0.51
C LEU A 157 23.82 -0.05 -0.84
N ASP A 158 24.47 -0.30 -1.98
CA ASP A 158 25.57 0.55 -2.44
C ASP A 158 25.09 2.01 -2.53
N LYS A 159 25.87 2.92 -1.97
CA LYS A 159 25.60 4.36 -2.01
C LYS A 159 25.38 4.82 -3.45
N ARG A 160 26.06 4.22 -4.43
CA ARG A 160 25.85 4.55 -5.86
C ARG A 160 24.45 4.23 -6.36
N SER A 161 23.81 3.18 -5.83
CA SER A 161 22.43 2.86 -6.14
C SER A 161 21.46 3.90 -5.58
N LEU A 162 21.82 4.55 -4.48
CA LEU A 162 21.06 5.61 -3.81
C LEU A 162 21.37 7.02 -4.34
N ILE A 163 22.52 7.24 -4.99
CA ILE A 163 22.92 8.55 -5.57
C ILE A 163 21.93 9.03 -6.63
N GLY A 164 21.25 8.13 -7.34
CA GLY A 164 20.19 8.49 -8.30
C GLY A 164 18.90 9.01 -7.66
N LEU A 165 18.85 9.11 -6.33
CA LEU A 165 17.74 9.64 -5.55
C LEU A 165 18.08 11.01 -4.94
N VAL A 166 19.23 11.62 -5.28
CA VAL A 166 19.69 12.91 -4.76
C VAL A 166 19.60 13.99 -5.81
#